data_AF-A0A9D2P787-F1
#
_entry.id   AF-A0A9D2P787-F1
#
_cell.length_a   1.000
_cell.length_b   1.000
_cell.length_c   1.000
_cell.angle_alpha   90.00
_cell.angle_beta   90.00
_cell.angle_gamma   90.00
#
_symmetry.space_group_name_H-M   'P 1'
#
loop_
_entity.id
_entity.type
_entity.pdbx_description
1 polymer ?
#
loop_
_entity_poly.entity_id
_entity_poly.type
_entity_poly.pdbx_seq_one_letter_code
_entity_poly.pdbx_strand_id
1 'polypeptide(L)'
;MTSEHRRQCRAALWHWQLIERQPGPETECWAHALRQTAAYYERDPIRAGILEQRYRRHLTEEQVQDKLHIGRTTYQKANTDLLSTLAVYAARDGLL
;
A
#
# COMPACT_ATOMS: atom_id res chain seq x y z
N MET A 1 -5.16 14.54 -1.43
CA MET A 1 -3.77 14.06 -1.20
C MET A 1 -2.83 14.77 -2.16
N THR A 2 -1.76 15.37 -1.64
CA THR A 2 -0.74 16.06 -2.46
C THR A 2 0.06 15.04 -3.29
N SER A 3 0.75 15.51 -4.34
CA SER A 3 1.66 14.66 -5.12
C SER A 3 2.81 14.09 -4.28
N GLU A 4 3.25 14.83 -3.26
CA GLU A 4 4.31 14.40 -2.35
C GLU A 4 3.84 13.30 -1.40
N HIS A 5 2.67 13.46 -0.77
CA HIS A 5 2.12 12.42 0.11
C HIS A 5 1.86 11.12 -0.65
N ARG A 6 1.44 11.24 -1.93
CA ARG A 6 1.29 10.08 -2.82
C ARG A 6 2.62 9.36 -3.07
N ARG A 7 3.71 10.12 -3.26
CA ARG A 7 5.06 9.58 -3.48
C ARG A 7 5.54 8.85 -2.22
N GLN A 8 5.39 9.47 -1.06
CA GLN A 8 5.77 8.89 0.24
C GLN A 8 4.98 7.59 0.52
N CYS A 9 3.65 7.61 0.37
CA CYS A 9 2.83 6.40 0.56
C CYS A 9 3.22 5.28 -0.41
N ARG A 10 3.52 5.62 -1.67
CA ARG A 10 3.99 4.63 -2.64
C ARG A 10 5.33 4.04 -2.25
N ALA A 11 6.27 4.86 -1.78
CA ALA A 11 7.56 4.42 -1.30
C ALA A 11 7.41 3.52 -0.06
N ALA A 12 6.53 3.86 0.88
CA ALA A 12 6.26 3.05 2.07
C ALA A 12 5.69 1.68 1.70
N LEU A 13 4.69 1.61 0.81
CA LEU A 13 4.16 0.32 0.32
C LEU A 13 5.23 -0.49 -0.40
N TRP A 14 6.06 0.15 -1.22
CA TRP A 14 7.13 -0.54 -1.96
C TRP A 14 8.21 -1.10 -1.02
N HIS A 15 8.59 -0.37 0.02
CA HIS A 15 9.63 -0.79 0.96
C HIS A 15 9.07 -1.51 2.20
N TRP A 16 7.81 -1.92 2.18
CA TRP A 16 7.13 -2.45 3.36
C TRP A 16 7.93 -3.56 4.07
N GLN A 17 8.43 -4.55 3.33
CA GLN A 17 9.22 -5.63 3.94
C GLN A 17 10.50 -5.13 4.62
N LEU A 18 11.13 -4.08 4.10
CA LEU A 18 12.32 -3.49 4.71
C LEU A 18 11.96 -2.70 5.97
N ILE A 19 10.84 -1.97 5.94
CA ILE A 19 10.30 -1.24 7.09
C ILE A 19 10.00 -2.21 8.25
N GLU A 20 9.40 -3.38 7.97
CA GLU A 20 9.15 -4.41 8.98
C GLU A 20 10.43 -5.01 9.57
N ARG A 21 11.54 -5.02 8.83
CA ARG A 21 12.82 -5.62 9.25
C ARG A 21 13.75 -4.63 9.96
N GLN A 22 13.50 -3.33 9.85
CA GLN A 22 14.37 -2.28 10.40
C GLN A 22 13.58 -1.41 11.39
N PRO A 23 13.51 -1.82 12.67
CA PRO A 23 12.77 -1.08 13.69
C PRO A 23 13.48 0.25 14.02
N GLY A 24 12.68 1.28 14.21
CA GLY A 24 13.06 2.67 14.46
C GLY A 24 11.79 3.50 14.60
N PRO A 25 11.83 4.68 15.23
CA PRO A 25 10.61 5.41 15.59
C PRO A 25 9.74 5.78 14.38
N GLU A 26 10.36 6.27 13.29
CA GLU A 26 9.63 6.59 12.06
C GLU A 26 9.16 5.33 11.31
N THR A 27 10.00 4.29 11.25
CA THR A 27 9.65 3.03 10.58
C THR A 27 8.57 2.26 11.32
N GLU A 28 8.47 2.40 12.64
CA GLU A 28 7.39 1.86 13.46
C GLU A 28 6.05 2.51 13.14
N CYS A 29 6.00 3.84 13.03
CA CYS A 29 4.79 4.55 12.60
C CYS A 29 4.37 4.11 11.18
N TRP A 30 5.32 4.02 10.24
CA TRP A 30 5.01 3.53 8.89
C TRP A 30 4.53 2.07 8.90
N ALA A 31 5.19 1.19 9.67
CA ALA A 31 4.79 -0.21 9.81
C ALA A 31 3.38 -0.32 10.40
N HIS A 32 3.05 0.52 11.39
CA HIS A 32 1.73 0.59 11.98
C HIS A 32 0.67 1.01 10.95
N ALA A 33 0.89 2.12 10.24
CA ALA A 33 -0.02 2.59 9.20
C ALA A 33 -0.21 1.57 8.05
N LEU A 34 0.85 0.87 7.65
CA LEU A 34 0.80 -0.20 6.66
C LEU A 34 -0.04 -1.39 7.14
N ARG A 35 0.13 -1.84 8.40
CA ARG A 35 -0.69 -2.90 8.99
C ARG A 35 -2.16 -2.50 9.09
N GLN A 36 -2.47 -1.26 9.47
CA GLN A 36 -3.86 -0.78 9.50
C GLN A 36 -4.48 -0.74 8.10
N THR A 37 -3.72 -0.29 7.09
CA THR A 37 -4.17 -0.30 5.70
C THR A 37 -4.46 -1.71 5.20
N ALA A 38 -3.60 -2.68 5.54
CA ALA A 38 -3.78 -4.08 5.19
C ALA A 38 -5.03 -4.68 5.85
N ALA A 39 -5.20 -4.45 7.15
CA ALA A 39 -6.34 -4.92 7.92
C ALA A 39 -7.66 -4.32 7.39
N TYR A 40 -7.65 -3.04 6.99
CA TYR A 40 -8.83 -2.39 6.41
C TYR A 40 -9.33 -3.08 5.13
N TYR A 41 -8.43 -3.62 4.31
CA TYR A 41 -8.76 -4.30 3.05
C TYR A 41 -8.75 -5.82 3.12
N GLU A 42 -8.63 -6.42 4.30
CA GLU A 42 -8.54 -7.88 4.46
C GLU A 42 -9.71 -8.64 3.79
N ARG A 43 -10.91 -8.04 3.81
CA ARG A 43 -12.13 -8.62 3.20
C ARG A 43 -12.32 -8.28 1.72
N ASP A 44 -11.44 -7.44 1.15
CA ASP A 44 -11.48 -7.04 -0.25
C ASP A 44 -10.41 -7.82 -1.06
N PRO A 45 -10.82 -8.83 -1.85
CA PRO A 45 -9.87 -9.70 -2.52
C PRO A 45 -9.01 -8.96 -3.57
N ILE A 46 -9.52 -7.87 -4.15
CA ILE A 46 -8.79 -7.10 -5.16
C ILE A 46 -7.72 -6.26 -4.47
N ARG A 47 -8.08 -5.49 -3.44
CA ARG A 47 -7.16 -4.58 -2.77
C ARG A 47 -6.13 -5.33 -1.91
N ALA A 48 -6.55 -6.36 -1.19
CA ALA A 48 -5.63 -7.28 -0.51
C ALA A 48 -4.72 -8.01 -1.53
N GLY A 49 -5.29 -8.44 -2.66
CA GLY A 49 -4.54 -9.03 -3.76
C GLY A 49 -3.45 -8.11 -4.31
N ILE A 50 -3.74 -6.82 -4.52
CA ILE A 50 -2.75 -5.85 -4.96
C ILE A 50 -1.68 -5.63 -3.88
N LEU A 51 -2.03 -5.50 -2.60
CA LEU A 51 -1.05 -5.39 -1.52
C LEU A 51 -0.04 -6.56 -1.52
N GLU A 52 -0.54 -7.78 -1.69
CA GLU A 52 0.32 -8.97 -1.77
C GLU A 52 1.11 -9.03 -3.08
N GLN A 53 0.45 -8.98 -4.23
CA GLN A 53 1.11 -9.23 -5.52
C GLN A 53 2.00 -8.07 -5.97
N ARG A 54 1.53 -6.82 -5.83
CA ARG A 54 2.28 -5.64 -6.29
C ARG A 54 3.36 -5.23 -5.30
N TYR A 55 3.04 -5.19 -4.02
CA TYR A 55 3.89 -4.54 -3.01
C TYR A 55 4.71 -5.52 -2.18
N ARG A 56 4.19 -6.72 -1.88
CA ARG A 56 5.00 -7.77 -1.23
C ARG A 56 5.82 -8.57 -2.25
N ARG A 57 5.26 -8.93 -3.40
CA ARG A 57 5.93 -9.78 -4.40
C ARG A 57 6.58 -9.02 -5.55
N HIS A 58 6.42 -7.70 -5.59
CA HIS A 58 7.01 -6.82 -6.61
C HIS A 58 6.67 -7.19 -8.06
N LEU A 59 5.49 -7.76 -8.30
CA LEU A 59 5.04 -8.07 -9.65
C LEU A 59 4.73 -6.79 -10.44
N THR A 60 4.85 -6.87 -11.78
CA THR A 60 4.45 -5.78 -12.67
C THR A 60 2.94 -5.55 -12.61
N GLU A 61 2.49 -4.35 -13.01
CA GLU A 61 1.06 -4.05 -13.06
C GLU A 61 0.29 -5.06 -13.95
N GLU A 62 0.84 -5.42 -15.11
CA GLU A 62 0.29 -6.42 -16.03
C GLU A 62 0.17 -7.81 -15.37
N GLN A 63 1.23 -8.27 -14.70
CA GLN A 63 1.20 -9.55 -13.99
C GLN A 63 0.16 -9.58 -12.85
N VAL A 64 -0.04 -8.46 -12.16
CA VAL A 64 -1.08 -8.34 -11.12
C VAL A 64 -2.47 -8.36 -11.73
N GLN A 65 -2.67 -7.64 -12.84
CA GLN A 65 -3.94 -7.65 -13.59
C GLN A 65 -4.30 -9.06 -14.04
N ASP A 66 -3.34 -9.80 -14.60
CA ASP A 66 -3.53 -11.18 -15.04
C ASP A 66 -3.86 -12.11 -13.86
N LYS A 67 -3.10 -12.02 -12.76
CA LYS A 67 -3.29 -12.87 -11.58
C LYS A 67 -4.60 -12.64 -10.84
N LEU A 68 -5.07 -11.39 -10.78
CA LEU A 68 -6.31 -11.03 -10.10
C LEU A 68 -7.50 -11.05 -11.05
N HIS A 69 -7.28 -11.31 -12.34
CA HIS A 69 -8.29 -11.27 -13.40
C HIS A 69 -9.07 -9.94 -13.43
N ILE A 70 -8.33 -8.83 -13.35
CA ILE A 70 -8.89 -7.47 -13.36
C ILE A 70 -8.35 -6.63 -14.52
N GLY A 71 -9.18 -5.71 -15.01
CA GLY A 71 -8.74 -4.73 -16.00
C GLY A 71 -7.93 -3.57 -15.40
N ARG A 72 -7.21 -2.86 -16.27
CA ARG A 72 -6.36 -1.70 -15.91
C ARG A 72 -7.06 -0.63 -15.08
N THR A 73 -8.29 -0.26 -15.44
CA THR A 73 -9.05 0.77 -14.71
C THR A 73 -9.38 0.34 -13.28
N THR A 74 -9.71 -0.94 -13.09
CA THR A 74 -9.96 -1.52 -11.76
C THR A 74 -8.69 -1.53 -10.93
N TYR A 75 -7.56 -1.95 -11.52
CA TYR A 75 -6.25 -1.89 -10.87
C TYR A 75 -5.88 -0.46 -10.45
N GLN A 76 -6.00 0.52 -11.35
CA GLN A 76 -5.62 1.90 -11.08
C GLN A 76 -6.46 2.54 -9.97
N LYS A 77 -7.77 2.26 -9.95
CA LYS A 77 -8.67 2.71 -8.90
C LYS A 77 -8.30 2.08 -7.56
N ALA A 78 -8.18 0.75 -7.52
CA ALA A 78 -7.82 0.03 -6.31
C ALA A 78 -6.46 0.47 -5.77
N ASN A 79 -5.46 0.66 -6.63
CA ASN A 79 -4.14 1.17 -6.22
C ASN A 79 -4.19 2.60 -5.68
N THR A 80 -5.02 3.47 -6.27
CA THR A 80 -5.27 4.82 -5.75
C THR A 80 -5.94 4.80 -4.38
N ASP A 81 -6.89 3.90 -4.17
CA ASP A 81 -7.59 3.73 -2.90
C ASP A 81 -6.64 3.25 -1.80
N LEU A 82 -5.74 2.31 -2.12
CA LEU A 82 -4.67 1.85 -1.21
C LEU A 82 -3.79 3.02 -0.76
N LEU A 83 -3.29 3.84 -1.70
CA LEU A 83 -2.46 4.99 -1.37
C LEU A 83 -3.20 6.03 -0.52
N SER A 84 -4.48 6.27 -0.82
CA SER A 84 -5.29 7.23 -0.08
C SER A 84 -5.60 6.74 1.34
N THR A 85 -5.85 5.44 1.51
CA THR A 85 -6.10 4.82 2.82
C THR A 85 -4.85 4.84 3.68
N LEU A 86 -3.69 4.49 3.09
CA LEU A 86 -2.42 4.60 3.79
C LEU A 86 -2.13 6.03 4.20
N ALA A 87 -2.43 7.02 3.34
CA ALA A 87 -2.23 8.42 3.69
C ALA A 87 -3.07 8.85 4.90
N VAL A 88 -4.30 8.34 5.05
CA VAL A 88 -5.13 8.62 6.23
C VAL A 88 -4.49 8.06 7.50
N TYR A 89 -4.02 6.82 7.48
CA TYR A 89 -3.37 6.22 8.65
C TYR A 89 -2.01 6.86 8.94
N ALA A 90 -1.22 7.16 7.92
CA ALA A 90 0.07 7.82 8.08
C ALA A 90 -0.09 9.25 8.65
N ALA A 91 -1.08 10.02 8.20
CA ALA A 91 -1.37 11.34 8.76
C ALA A 91 -1.82 11.27 10.24
N ARG A 92 -2.59 10.23 10.63
CA ARG A 92 -2.97 10.01 12.03
C ARG A 92 -1.77 9.73 12.93
N ASP A 93 -0.73 9.12 12.38
CA ASP A 93 0.51 8.81 13.08
C ASP A 93 1.57 9.94 12.94
N GLY A 94 1.21 11.09 12.34
CA GLY A 94 2.07 12.28 12.23
C GLY A 94 3.16 12.21 11.14
N LEU A 95 2.99 11.32 10.15
CA LEU A 95 3.98 11.07 9.09
C LEU A 95 3.81 11.94 7.82
N LEU A 96 2.66 12.60 7.67
CA LEU A 96 2.23 13.35 6.48
C LEU A 96 1.63 14.71 6.84
#